data_AF-A0A3B9ZNW1-F1
#
_entry.id   AF-A0A3B9ZNW1-F1
#
_cell.length_a   1.000
_cell.length_b   1.000
_cell.length_c   1.000
_cell.angle_alpha   90.00
_cell.angle_beta   90.00
_cell.angle_gamma   90.00
#
_symmetry.space_group_name_H-M   'P 1'
#
loop_
_entity.id
_entity.type
_entity.pdbx_description
1 polymer ?
#
loop_
_entity_poly.entity_id
_entity_poly.type
_entity_poly.pdbx_seq_one_letter_code
_entity_poly.pdbx_strand_id
1 'polypeptide(L)' 'MKNKLIKIDLNCKECGKAKSLEVDSDKFNHYLQGSLLDNVFPDMERTDMNYIMEGLCPECVLIPT' A
#
# COMPACT_ATOMS: atom_id res chain seq x y z
N MET A 1 13.29 -19.77 0.84
CA MET A 1 12.63 -19.31 -0.40
C MET A 1 13.09 -17.87 -0.61
N LYS A 2 13.52 -17.50 -1.83
CA LYS A 2 13.95 -16.11 -2.09
C LYS A 2 12.69 -15.29 -2.29
N ASN A 3 12.44 -14.35 -1.40
CA ASN A 3 11.34 -13.41 -1.51
C ASN A 3 11.51 -12.60 -2.80
N LYS A 4 10.49 -12.62 -3.66
CA LYS A 4 10.50 -11.87 -4.92
C LYS A 4 9.91 -10.50 -4.65
N LEU A 5 10.70 -9.45 -4.82
CA LEU A 5 10.19 -8.09 -4.77
C LEU A 5 9.45 -7.77 -6.08
N ILE A 6 8.27 -7.19 -5.95
CA ILE A 6 7.46 -6.65 -7.05
C ILE A 6 7.24 -5.17 -6.85
N LYS A 7 7.12 -4.44 -7.95
CA LYS A 7 6.74 -3.04 -7.96
C LYS A 7 5.23 -2.94 -8.16
N ILE A 8 4.55 -2.23 -7.27
CA ILE A 8 3.13 -1.90 -7.40
C ILE A 8 2.99 -0.41 -7.63
N ASP A 9 2.14 -0.03 -8.59
CA ASP A 9 1.86 1.36 -8.93
C ASP A 9 0.48 1.74 -8.40
N LEU A 10 0.40 2.79 -7.60
CA LEU A 10 -0.77 3.26 -6.89
C LEU A 10 -1.06 4.70 -7.29
N ASN A 11 -2.34 5.05 -7.42
CA ASN A 11 -2.77 6.41 -7.70
C ASN A 11 -3.71 6.88 -6.59
N CYS A 12 -3.51 8.10 -6.09
CA CYS A 12 -4.45 8.72 -5.18
C CYS A 12 -5.78 8.97 -5.89
N LYS A 13 -6.89 8.48 -5.33
CA LYS A 13 -8.23 8.65 -5.93
C LYS A 13 -8.73 10.10 -5.94
N GLU A 14 -8.21 10.95 -5.04
CA GLU A 14 -8.64 12.35 -4.91
C GLU A 14 -7.86 13.30 -5.81
N CYS A 15 -6.52 13.23 -5.76
CA CYS A 15 -5.66 14.18 -6.48
C CYS A 15 -4.90 13.57 -7.67
N GLY A 16 -5.05 12.27 -7.94
CA GLY A 16 -4.39 11.58 -9.04
C GLY A 16 -2.89 11.35 -8.85
N LYS A 17 -2.31 11.72 -7.70
CA LYS A 17 -0.87 11.58 -7.43
C LYS A 17 -0.46 10.10 -7.43
N ALA A 18 0.45 9.77 -8.35
CA ALA A 18 1.01 8.43 -8.49
C ALA A 18 2.12 8.17 -7.46
N LYS A 19 2.21 6.93 -6.99
CA LYS A 19 3.28 6.41 -6.16
C LYS A 19 3.58 4.97 -6.55
N SER A 20 4.86 4.62 -6.61
CA SER A 20 5.28 3.24 -6.77
C SER A 20 5.90 2.71 -5.48
N LEU A 21 5.58 1.48 -5.11
CA LEU A 21 6.13 0.79 -3.95
C LEU A 21 6.76 -0.52 -4.37
N GLU A 22 7.90 -0.87 -3.77
CA GLU A 22 8.48 -2.21 -3.86
C GLU A 22 8.04 -3.02 -2.65
N VAL A 23 7.35 -4.13 -2.89
CA VAL A 23 6.83 -5.02 -1.85
C VAL A 23 7.19 -6.46 -2.16
N ASP A 24 7.24 -7.27 -1.11
CA ASP A 24 7.35 -8.72 -1.24
C ASP A 24 6.09 -9.30 -1.90
N SER A 25 6.26 -10.06 -2.99
CA SER A 25 5.15 -10.58 -3.77
C SER A 25 4.28 -11.56 -3.00
N ASP A 26 4.88 -12.38 -2.15
CA ASP A 26 4.15 -13.42 -1.43
C ASP A 26 3.31 -12.77 -0.34
N LYS A 27 3.89 -11.81 0.40
CA LYS A 27 3.14 -10.98 1.36
C LYS A 27 2.03 -10.18 0.70
N PHE A 28 2.29 -9.60 -0.47
CA PHE A 28 1.26 -8.86 -1.21
C PHE A 28 0.13 -9.78 -1.69
N ASN A 29 0.45 -10.99 -2.14
CA ASN A 29 -0.56 -12.00 -2.48
C ASN A 29 -1.40 -12.40 -1.26
N HIS A 30 -0.80 -12.54 -0.08
CA HIS A 30 -1.55 -12.79 1.15
C HIS A 30 -2.52 -11.66 1.48
N TYR A 31 -2.12 -10.40 1.29
CA TYR A 31 -3.02 -9.25 1.40
C TYR A 31 -4.18 -9.33 0.41
N LEU A 32 -3.90 -9.60 -0.87
CA LEU A 32 -4.94 -9.74 -1.90
C LEU A 32 -5.92 -10.90 -1.62
N GLN A 33 -5.50 -11.90 -0.84
CA GLN A 33 -6.36 -13.00 -0.38
C GLN A 33 -7.20 -12.63 0.86
N GLY A 34 -7.15 -11.38 1.33
CA GLY A 34 -7.94 -10.88 2.45
C GLY A 34 -7.20 -10.83 3.79
N SER A 35 -5.89 -11.06 3.81
CA SER A 35 -5.11 -10.84 5.03
C SER A 35 -5.01 -9.35 5.34
N LEU A 36 -5.03 -8.98 6.63
CA LEU A 36 -4.83 -7.60 7.05
C LEU A 36 -3.44 -7.10 6.66
N LEU A 37 -3.38 -5.87 6.12
CA LEU A 37 -2.13 -5.28 5.65
C LEU A 37 -1.08 -5.15 6.77
N ASP A 38 -1.51 -4.76 7.96
CA ASP A 38 -0.65 -4.64 9.15
C ASP A 38 0.01 -5.98 9.53
N ASN A 39 -0.65 -7.11 9.26
CA ASN A 39 -0.09 -8.43 9.56
C ASN A 39 0.95 -8.85 8.53
N VAL A 40 0.75 -8.52 7.26
CA VAL A 40 1.68 -8.92 6.19
C VAL A 40 2.89 -7.97 6.10
N PHE A 41 2.69 -6.68 6.39
CA PHE A 41 3.70 -5.63 6.35
C PHE A 41 3.72 -4.80 7.66
N PRO A 42 4.12 -5.39 8.80
CA PRO A 42 4.10 -4.69 10.10
C PRO A 42 5.04 -3.48 10.16
N ASP A 43 6.09 -3.47 9.34
CA ASP A 43 7.10 -2.40 9.31
C ASP A 43 6.84 -1.37 8.20
N MET A 44 5.73 -1.48 7.46
CA MET A 44 5.41 -0.52 6.39
C MET A 44 4.95 0.81 7.00
N GLU A 45 5.40 1.92 6.39
CA GLU A 45 4.96 3.23 6.86
C GLU A 45 3.45 3.39 6.72
N ARG A 46 2.82 4.01 7.72
CA ARG A 46 1.37 4.21 7.76
C ARG A 46 0.83 5.00 6.56
N THR A 47 1.65 5.91 6.03
CA THR A 47 1.38 6.67 4.80
C THR A 47 1.25 5.77 3.57
N ASP A 48 2.06 4.72 3.49
CA ASP A 48 2.01 3.72 2.41
C ASP A 48 0.86 2.74 2.59
N MET A 49 0.60 2.35 3.85
CA MET A 49 -0.58 1.56 4.18
C MET A 49 -1.86 2.27 3.75
N ASN A 50 -2.03 3.56 4.05
CA ASN A 50 -3.20 4.32 3.64
C ASN A 50 -3.32 4.42 2.11
N TYR A 51 -2.18 4.54 1.41
CA TYR A 51 -2.16 4.50 -0.05
C TYR A 51 -2.69 3.18 -0.60
N ILE A 52 -2.30 2.05 0.01
CA ILE A 52 -2.72 0.70 -0.41
C ILE A 52 -4.17 0.40 -0.01
N MET A 53 -4.57 0.76 1.21
CA MET A 53 -5.87 0.43 1.77
C MET A 53 -6.98 1.38 1.31
N GLU A 54 -6.72 2.69 1.33
CA GLU A 54 -7.74 3.71 1.11
C GLU A 54 -7.64 4.35 -0.29
N GLY A 55 -6.52 4.14 -0.99
CA GLY A 55 -6.22 4.81 -2.25
C GLY A 55 -5.97 6.30 -2.06
N LEU A 56 -5.48 6.73 -0.89
CA LEU A 56 -5.28 8.13 -0.54
C LEU A 56 -3.81 8.46 -0.30
N CYS A 57 -3.37 9.59 -0.83
CA CYS A 57 -2.03 10.11 -0.52
C CYS A 57 -1.98 10.80 0.84
N PRO A 58 -0.78 10.93 1.46
CA PRO A 58 -0.63 11.58 2.76
C PRO A 58 -1.26 12.97 2.85
N GLU A 59 -1.23 13.73 1.75
CA GLU A 59 -1.83 15.07 1.67
C GLU A 59 -3.36 15.02 1.69
N CYS A 60 -3.97 14.00 1.06
CA CYS A 60 -5.42 13.84 0.98
C CYS A 60 -6.01 13.10 2.18
N VAL A 61 -5.25 12.26 2.88
CA VAL A 61 -5.68 11.62 4.14
C VAL A 61 -5.97 12.66 5.23
N LEU A 62 -5.25 13.78 5.21
CA LEU A 62 -5.37 14.84 6.21
C LEU A 62 -6.52 15.81 5.95
N ILE A 63 -7.23 15.68 4.83
CA ILE A 63 -8.41 16.48 4.55
C ILE A 63 -9.58 15.81 5.29
N PRO A 64 -10.14 16.41 6.35
CA PRO A 64 -11.31 15.85 6.98
C PRO A 64 -12.46 15.86 5.96
N THR A 65 -12.95 14.68 5.63
CA THR A 65 -14.18 14.46 4.86
C THR A 65 -15.41 14.91 5.65
#